data_AF-A0A2W4LDA5-F1
#
_entry.id   AF-A0A2W4LDA5-F1
#
_cell.length_a   1.000
_cell.length_b   1.000
_cell.length_c   1.000
_cell.angle_alpha   90.00
_cell.angle_beta   90.00
_cell.angle_gamma   90.00
#
_symmetry.space_group_name_H-M   'P 1'
#
loop_
_entity.id
_entity.type
_entity.pdbx_description
1 polymer ?
#
loop_
_entity_poly.entity_id
_entity_poly.type
_entity_poly.pdbx_seq_one_letter_code
_entity_poly.pdbx_strand_id
1 'polypeptide(L)'
;MAGNAAHHDNPADHVWDSASVVPITLTGSGATTNSPNVTVSGGVVTITAPGTYRLTGNLTDGQLAVDTNASGIVRLILAGVSISNSRSAALYVANADKVMVVLAAGTTNQLSDATRYVYPDPQTDEPDAALFSDANLTIAGEGSLTVRGNYQDGIASKDGVVITGGRVTVNAADDGIRGKDYVVITGGAISVNARSDGLKSSSSSCIL
;
A
#
# COMPACT_ATOMS: atom_id res chain seq x y z
N MET A 1 -3.02 -28.00 16.09
CA MET A 1 -3.50 -26.72 15.54
C MET A 1 -2.36 -25.75 15.75
N ALA A 2 -1.71 -25.27 14.69
CA ALA A 2 -0.71 -24.22 14.83
C ALA A 2 -1.42 -23.01 15.44
N GLY A 3 -0.94 -22.49 16.57
CA GLY A 3 -1.49 -21.27 17.13
C GLY A 3 -1.35 -20.16 16.09
N ASN A 4 -2.41 -19.39 15.85
CA ASN A 4 -2.33 -18.21 14.99
C ASN A 4 -1.14 -17.37 15.45
N ALA A 5 -0.19 -17.15 14.56
CA ALA A 5 0.91 -16.25 14.84
C ALA A 5 0.34 -14.85 15.10
N ALA A 6 0.86 -14.17 16.13
CA ALA A 6 0.48 -12.80 16.42
C ALA A 6 0.87 -11.91 15.22
N HIS A 7 -0.09 -11.20 14.66
CA HIS A 7 0.09 -10.21 13.60
C HIS A 7 -0.63 -8.91 13.97
N HIS A 8 -0.34 -7.81 13.28
CA HIS A 8 -0.89 -6.49 13.60
C HIS A 8 -2.38 -6.32 13.28
N ASP A 9 -2.92 -7.06 12.31
CA ASP A 9 -4.32 -6.91 11.90
C ASP A 9 -5.27 -7.22 13.06
N ASN A 10 -6.19 -6.29 13.32
CA ASN A 10 -7.19 -6.39 14.38
C ASN A 10 -8.59 -6.27 13.75
N PRO A 11 -9.58 -7.12 14.13
CA PRO A 11 -10.95 -7.00 13.64
C PRO A 11 -11.57 -5.60 13.77
N ALA A 12 -11.19 -4.82 14.80
CA ALA A 12 -11.64 -3.44 14.98
C ALA A 12 -11.14 -2.49 13.88
N ASP A 13 -10.03 -2.84 13.20
CA ASP A 13 -9.52 -2.05 12.08
C ASP A 13 -10.42 -2.13 10.85
N HIS A 14 -11.21 -3.19 10.72
CA HIS A 14 -12.16 -3.38 9.62
C HIS A 14 -13.50 -2.66 9.82
N VAL A 15 -13.65 -1.95 10.94
CA VAL A 15 -14.86 -1.21 11.30
C VAL A 15 -14.57 0.29 11.30
N TRP A 16 -15.37 1.05 10.54
CA TRP A 16 -15.32 2.51 10.53
C TRP A 16 -16.70 3.10 10.26
N ASP A 17 -16.90 4.36 10.64
CA ASP A 17 -18.10 5.10 10.29
C ASP A 17 -18.05 5.54 8.81
N SER A 18 -19.01 5.08 8.01
CA SER A 18 -19.13 5.45 6.60
C SER A 18 -19.31 6.97 6.38
N ALA A 19 -19.88 7.69 7.35
CA ALA A 19 -20.05 9.15 7.25
C ALA A 19 -18.72 9.91 7.48
N SER A 20 -17.73 9.28 8.10
CA SER A 20 -16.40 9.84 8.34
C SER A 20 -15.43 9.68 7.15
N VAL A 21 -15.86 9.00 6.08
CA VAL A 21 -15.01 8.71 4.93
C VAL A 21 -14.73 9.99 4.14
N VAL A 22 -13.45 10.32 4.02
CA VAL A 22 -12.97 11.48 3.26
C VAL A 22 -12.78 11.11 1.80
N PRO A 23 -13.49 11.73 0.84
CA PRO A 23 -13.27 11.48 -0.58
C PRO A 23 -12.02 12.19 -1.11
N ILE A 24 -11.23 11.49 -1.92
CA ILE A 24 -10.10 12.03 -2.68
C ILE A 24 -10.27 11.57 -4.14
N THR A 25 -10.33 12.52 -5.08
CA THR A 25 -10.37 12.20 -6.52
C THR A 25 -9.05 12.55 -7.15
N LEU A 26 -8.32 11.56 -7.65
CA LEU A 26 -7.06 11.74 -8.37
C LEU A 26 -7.35 12.19 -9.81
N THR A 27 -6.64 13.22 -10.29
CA THR A 27 -6.97 13.97 -11.52
C THR A 27 -5.89 13.91 -12.60
N GLY A 28 -5.05 12.88 -12.58
CA GLY A 28 -3.92 12.69 -13.50
C GLY A 28 -2.62 13.26 -12.94
N SER A 29 -2.59 14.56 -12.64
CA SER A 29 -1.40 15.25 -12.14
C SER A 29 -1.54 15.76 -10.69
N GLY A 30 -2.60 15.38 -9.99
CA GLY A 30 -2.90 15.83 -8.63
C GLY A 30 -4.17 15.19 -8.09
N ALA A 31 -4.85 15.87 -7.16
CA ALA A 31 -6.11 15.40 -6.60
C ALA A 31 -7.02 16.55 -6.16
N THR A 32 -8.31 16.27 -6.05
CA THR A 32 -9.30 17.13 -5.40
C THR A 32 -9.80 16.49 -4.11
N THR A 33 -9.87 17.30 -3.06
CA THR A 33 -10.29 16.91 -1.70
C THR A 33 -10.64 18.17 -0.91
N ASN A 34 -11.52 18.04 0.08
CA ASN A 34 -11.85 19.12 1.03
C ASN A 34 -11.21 18.91 2.41
N SER A 35 -10.39 17.86 2.57
CA SER A 35 -9.79 17.53 3.86
C SER A 35 -8.50 18.31 4.10
N PRO A 36 -8.32 18.94 5.27
CA PRO A 36 -7.05 19.54 5.65
C PRO A 36 -5.94 18.52 5.92
N ASN A 37 -6.29 17.23 6.05
CA ASN A 37 -5.35 16.14 6.30
C ASN A 37 -4.77 15.55 5.01
N VAL A 38 -4.95 16.24 3.88
CA VAL A 38 -4.44 15.84 2.58
C VAL A 38 -3.77 17.03 1.92
N THR A 39 -2.51 16.88 1.56
CA THR A 39 -1.77 17.87 0.78
C THR A 39 -1.54 17.36 -0.64
N VAL A 40 -1.52 18.27 -1.60
CA VAL A 40 -1.27 17.95 -3.02
C VAL A 40 -0.20 18.90 -3.52
N SER A 41 0.97 18.37 -3.86
CA SER A 41 2.10 19.15 -4.33
C SER A 41 2.97 18.36 -5.29
N GLY A 42 3.28 18.92 -6.45
CA GLY A 42 4.23 18.34 -7.40
C GLY A 42 3.90 16.91 -7.86
N GLY A 43 2.61 16.57 -8.02
CA GLY A 43 2.18 15.21 -8.37
C GLY A 43 2.17 14.21 -7.20
N VAL A 44 2.47 14.66 -5.99
CA VAL A 44 2.37 13.87 -4.76
C VAL A 44 1.10 14.26 -4.00
N VAL A 45 0.31 13.25 -3.64
CA VAL A 45 -0.87 13.38 -2.78
C VAL A 45 -0.53 12.75 -1.44
N THR A 46 -0.35 13.55 -0.39
CA THR A 46 0.10 13.07 0.92
C THR A 46 -1.03 13.13 1.94
N ILE A 47 -1.32 12.00 2.57
CA ILE A 47 -2.21 11.91 3.72
C ILE A 47 -1.40 12.10 5.00
N THR A 48 -1.80 13.06 5.82
CA THR A 48 -1.00 13.56 6.97
C THR A 48 -1.60 13.26 8.34
N ALA A 49 -2.75 12.56 8.39
CA ALA A 49 -3.38 12.16 9.65
C ALA A 49 -4.13 10.81 9.54
N PRO A 50 -4.26 10.07 10.64
CA PRO A 50 -5.16 8.92 10.76
C PRO A 50 -6.58 9.26 10.32
N GLY A 51 -7.26 8.26 9.76
CA GLY A 51 -8.60 8.44 9.20
C GLY A 51 -8.90 7.46 8.08
N THR A 52 -10.08 7.61 7.48
CA THR A 52 -10.52 6.76 6.38
C THR A 52 -10.69 7.58 5.11
N TYR A 53 -9.93 7.26 4.08
CA TYR A 53 -9.83 8.01 2.85
C TYR A 53 -10.28 7.14 1.68
N ARG A 54 -11.30 7.56 0.93
CA ARG A 54 -11.76 6.87 -0.27
C ARG A 54 -11.16 7.55 -1.50
N LEU A 55 -10.34 6.79 -2.23
CA LEU A 55 -9.63 7.26 -3.40
C LEU A 55 -10.28 6.72 -4.67
N THR A 56 -10.38 7.58 -5.67
CA THR A 56 -10.87 7.26 -7.03
C THR A 56 -10.03 8.00 -8.07
N GLY A 57 -10.10 7.59 -9.33
CA GLY A 57 -9.41 8.29 -10.43
C GLY A 57 -7.97 7.81 -10.64
N ASN A 58 -7.12 8.66 -11.22
CA ASN A 58 -5.75 8.29 -11.55
C ASN A 58 -4.68 9.33 -11.21
N LEU A 59 -3.46 8.86 -11.00
CA LEU A 59 -2.24 9.65 -11.13
C LEU A 59 -1.42 9.03 -12.26
N THR A 60 -1.21 9.77 -13.35
CA THR A 60 -0.50 9.27 -14.54
C THR A 60 1.01 9.22 -14.35
N ASP A 61 1.52 10.16 -13.55
CA ASP A 61 2.90 10.18 -13.07
C ASP A 61 2.92 10.92 -11.73
N GLY A 62 2.84 10.18 -10.64
CA GLY A 62 2.69 10.74 -9.30
C GLY A 62 2.71 9.68 -8.21
N GLN A 63 2.64 10.13 -6.97
CA GLN A 63 2.73 9.27 -5.79
C GLN A 63 1.56 9.54 -4.85
N LEU A 64 0.98 8.47 -4.32
CA LEU A 64 0.14 8.54 -3.12
C LEU A 64 1.03 8.24 -1.91
N ALA A 65 1.15 9.21 -1.02
CA ALA A 65 2.00 9.13 0.16
C ALA A 65 1.17 9.13 1.46
N VAL A 66 1.70 8.46 2.48
CA VAL A 66 1.22 8.57 3.87
C VAL A 66 2.41 8.98 4.74
N ASP A 67 2.27 10.09 5.43
CA ASP A 67 3.30 10.60 6.34
C ASP A 67 2.63 11.27 7.54
N THR A 68 2.48 10.51 8.63
CA THR A 68 1.89 11.01 9.87
C THR A 68 2.54 10.41 11.10
N ASN A 69 2.86 11.27 12.06
CA ASN A 69 3.38 10.87 13.38
C ASN A 69 2.25 10.63 14.41
N ALA A 70 0.99 10.85 14.03
CA ALA A 70 -0.13 10.66 14.93
C ALA A 70 -0.47 9.16 15.07
N SER A 71 -0.76 8.73 16.30
CA SER A 71 -1.24 7.37 16.55
C SER A 71 -2.65 7.17 15.97
N GLY A 72 -2.87 5.97 15.46
CA GLY A 72 -4.11 5.59 14.79
C GLY A 72 -3.88 5.11 13.36
N ILE A 73 -4.90 4.43 12.83
CA ILE A 73 -4.85 3.81 11.52
C ILE A 73 -5.15 4.83 10.40
N VAL A 74 -4.38 4.74 9.31
CA VAL A 74 -4.73 5.33 8.02
C VAL A 74 -5.34 4.24 7.14
N ARG A 75 -6.61 4.40 6.77
CA ARG A 75 -7.31 3.49 5.85
C ARG A 75 -7.41 4.12 4.47
N LEU A 76 -6.88 3.43 3.48
CA LEU A 76 -6.91 3.82 2.07
C LEU A 76 -7.89 2.92 1.32
N ILE A 77 -9.12 3.38 1.15
CA ILE A 77 -10.13 2.67 0.35
C ILE A 77 -9.86 2.97 -1.12
N LEU A 78 -9.26 2.03 -1.84
CA LEU A 78 -9.02 2.12 -3.28
C LEU A 78 -10.28 1.69 -4.03
N ALA A 79 -10.92 2.64 -4.71
CA ALA A 79 -12.19 2.45 -5.39
C ALA A 79 -12.11 2.80 -6.87
N GLY A 80 -11.28 2.08 -7.62
CA GLY A 80 -11.06 2.31 -9.06
C GLY A 80 -9.88 3.24 -9.31
N VAL A 81 -8.78 3.03 -8.58
CA VAL A 81 -7.58 3.87 -8.61
C VAL A 81 -6.54 3.30 -9.58
N SER A 82 -5.91 4.16 -10.39
CA SER A 82 -4.71 3.79 -11.15
C SER A 82 -3.60 4.81 -10.89
N ILE A 83 -2.50 4.39 -10.26
CA ILE A 83 -1.36 5.25 -9.97
C ILE A 83 -0.13 4.69 -10.67
N SER A 84 0.55 5.54 -11.43
CA SER A 84 1.86 5.26 -12.00
C SER A 84 2.86 6.32 -11.55
N ASN A 85 4.10 5.94 -11.30
CA ASN A 85 5.18 6.84 -10.92
C ASN A 85 6.43 6.47 -11.70
N SER A 86 6.98 7.40 -12.49
CA SER A 86 8.16 7.12 -13.32
C SER A 86 9.49 7.31 -12.60
N ARG A 87 9.47 7.68 -11.30
CA ARG A 87 10.67 8.01 -10.52
C ARG A 87 10.80 7.30 -9.19
N SER A 88 9.72 6.76 -8.63
CA SER A 88 9.68 6.13 -7.31
C SER A 88 8.46 5.21 -7.19
N ALA A 89 8.10 4.84 -5.96
CA ALA A 89 6.93 4.03 -5.63
C ALA A 89 5.61 4.74 -6.01
N ALA A 90 4.61 3.96 -6.41
CA ALA A 90 3.26 4.46 -6.66
C ALA A 90 2.53 4.77 -5.34
N LEU A 91 2.67 3.88 -4.34
CA LEU A 91 2.20 4.10 -2.97
C LEU A 91 3.38 4.04 -2.01
N TYR A 92 3.59 5.11 -1.24
CA TYR A 92 4.66 5.16 -0.24
C TYR A 92 4.14 5.60 1.13
N VAL A 93 4.19 4.70 2.11
CA VAL A 93 3.95 5.04 3.51
C VAL A 93 5.32 5.31 4.15
N ALA A 94 5.68 6.58 4.25
CA ALA A 94 6.92 7.03 4.92
C ALA A 94 6.79 6.93 6.44
N ASN A 95 5.59 7.16 6.97
CA ASN A 95 5.34 7.11 8.40
C ASN A 95 3.85 6.98 8.72
N ALA A 96 3.52 6.05 9.62
CA ALA A 96 2.20 5.86 10.20
C ALA A 96 2.31 4.90 11.40
N ASP A 97 1.32 4.91 12.29
CA ASP A 97 1.18 3.86 13.32
C ASP A 97 0.86 2.49 12.66
N LYS A 98 -0.09 2.50 11.71
CA LYS A 98 -0.37 1.39 10.77
C LYS A 98 -1.22 1.86 9.60
N VAL A 99 -1.13 1.13 8.48
CA VAL A 99 -1.89 1.42 7.26
C VAL A 99 -2.68 0.21 6.81
N MET A 100 -3.92 0.45 6.38
CA MET A 100 -4.75 -0.56 5.73
C MET A 100 -5.18 -0.08 4.35
N VAL A 101 -4.85 -0.86 3.32
CA VAL A 101 -5.36 -0.69 1.96
C VAL A 101 -6.61 -1.54 1.81
N VAL A 102 -7.76 -0.90 1.63
CA VAL A 102 -9.06 -1.55 1.45
C VAL A 102 -9.47 -1.52 -0.01
N LEU A 103 -9.57 -2.69 -0.64
CA LEU A 103 -9.99 -2.83 -2.03
C LEU A 103 -11.52 -2.80 -2.11
N ALA A 104 -12.08 -1.71 -2.61
CA ALA A 104 -13.54 -1.55 -2.67
C ALA A 104 -14.16 -2.59 -3.61
N ALA A 105 -15.26 -3.21 -3.16
CA ALA A 105 -15.97 -4.25 -3.91
C ALA A 105 -16.31 -3.79 -5.34
N GLY A 106 -16.15 -4.71 -6.30
CA GLY A 106 -16.44 -4.45 -7.71
C GLY A 106 -15.48 -3.49 -8.42
N THR A 107 -14.40 -3.05 -7.77
CA THR A 107 -13.41 -2.14 -8.37
C THR A 107 -12.11 -2.84 -8.75
N THR A 108 -11.41 -2.25 -9.72
CA THR A 108 -10.06 -2.66 -10.13
C THR A 108 -9.09 -1.52 -9.87
N ASN A 109 -8.00 -1.83 -9.18
CA ASN A 109 -7.00 -0.86 -8.77
C ASN A 109 -5.63 -1.26 -9.30
N GLN A 110 -4.81 -0.29 -9.69
CA GLN A 110 -3.49 -0.53 -10.28
C GLN A 110 -2.45 0.38 -9.64
N LEU A 111 -1.31 -0.19 -9.27
CA LEU A 111 -0.12 0.53 -8.82
C LEU A 111 1.07 0.10 -9.71
N SER A 112 1.82 1.07 -10.23
CA SER A 112 3.01 0.82 -11.04
C SER A 112 4.10 1.82 -10.72
N ASP A 113 5.27 1.34 -10.33
CA ASP A 113 6.43 2.19 -10.07
C ASP A 113 7.36 2.32 -11.28
N ALA A 114 8.48 3.00 -11.05
CA ALA A 114 9.53 3.19 -12.03
C ALA A 114 10.32 1.89 -12.24
N THR A 115 11.03 1.77 -13.36
CA THR A 115 12.06 0.71 -13.54
C THR A 115 13.38 1.02 -12.81
N ARG A 116 13.54 2.27 -12.34
CA ARG A 116 14.70 2.74 -11.59
C ARG A 116 14.30 3.94 -10.73
N TYR A 117 14.62 3.90 -9.44
CA TYR A 117 14.25 4.96 -8.53
C TYR A 117 15.28 6.11 -8.54
N VAL A 118 14.78 7.32 -8.27
CA VAL A 118 15.58 8.53 -8.12
C VAL A 118 15.51 8.97 -6.66
N TYR A 119 16.57 8.66 -5.90
CA TYR A 119 16.72 9.04 -4.51
C TYR A 119 17.29 10.45 -4.34
N PRO A 120 17.05 11.12 -3.18
CA PRO A 120 17.60 12.44 -2.89
C PRO A 120 19.13 12.43 -2.74
N ASP A 121 19.72 11.32 -2.32
CA ASP A 121 21.15 11.16 -2.10
C ASP A 121 21.58 9.67 -2.22
N PRO A 122 22.89 9.38 -2.30
CA PRO A 122 23.39 8.01 -2.49
C PRO A 122 23.30 7.07 -1.29
N GLN A 123 22.88 7.55 -0.11
CA GLN A 123 22.71 6.71 1.09
C GLN A 123 21.25 6.32 1.31
N THR A 124 20.31 7.03 0.68
CA THR A 124 18.89 6.64 0.67
C THR A 124 18.69 5.48 -0.30
N ASP A 125 18.17 4.36 0.19
CA ASP A 125 17.86 3.15 -0.57
C ASP A 125 16.36 2.76 -0.53
N GLU A 126 15.54 3.54 0.16
CA GLU A 126 14.09 3.34 0.28
C GLU A 126 13.29 4.56 -0.24
N PRO A 127 12.06 4.34 -0.74
CA PRO A 127 11.37 3.06 -0.91
C PRO A 127 11.99 2.17 -2.00
N ASP A 128 11.71 0.87 -1.98
CA ASP A 128 12.20 -0.11 -2.94
C ASP A 128 11.07 -1.00 -3.55
N ALA A 129 9.81 -0.65 -3.31
CA ALA A 129 8.66 -1.40 -3.81
C ALA A 129 7.58 -0.49 -4.39
N ALA A 130 6.79 -1.01 -5.35
CA ALA A 130 5.70 -0.21 -5.94
C ALA A 130 4.62 0.19 -4.93
N LEU A 131 4.37 -0.68 -3.96
CA LEU A 131 3.69 -0.37 -2.71
C LEU A 131 4.67 -0.61 -1.57
N PHE A 132 5.18 0.46 -0.98
CA PHE A 132 6.17 0.39 0.11
C PHE A 132 5.61 1.02 1.39
N SER A 133 5.92 0.41 2.53
CA SER A 133 5.52 0.92 3.84
C SER A 133 6.61 0.79 4.90
N ASP A 134 6.97 1.90 5.53
CA ASP A 134 7.80 1.91 6.74
C ASP A 134 7.05 1.36 7.97
N ALA A 135 5.72 1.28 7.90
CA ALA A 135 4.85 0.77 8.97
C ALA A 135 4.18 -0.57 8.61
N ASN A 136 3.53 -1.19 9.60
CA ASN A 136 2.62 -2.32 9.40
C ASN A 136 1.57 -2.05 8.31
N LEU A 137 1.43 -3.00 7.39
CA LEU A 137 0.55 -2.91 6.24
C LEU A 137 -0.46 -4.06 6.21
N THR A 138 -1.74 -3.72 6.19
CA THR A 138 -2.83 -4.66 5.88
C THR A 138 -3.41 -4.39 4.48
N ILE A 139 -3.70 -5.44 3.71
CA ILE A 139 -4.51 -5.39 2.49
C ILE A 139 -5.81 -6.18 2.73
N ALA A 140 -6.95 -5.54 2.51
CA ALA A 140 -8.27 -6.08 2.82
C ALA A 140 -9.30 -5.74 1.73
N GLY A 141 -10.54 -6.20 1.91
CA GLY A 141 -11.67 -5.89 1.03
C GLY A 141 -11.95 -6.97 -0.01
N GLU A 142 -12.78 -6.64 -1.00
CA GLU A 142 -13.31 -7.59 -2.00
C GLU A 142 -12.96 -7.19 -3.45
N GLY A 143 -12.42 -5.99 -3.64
CA GLY A 143 -11.96 -5.50 -4.94
C GLY A 143 -10.69 -6.20 -5.42
N SER A 144 -10.17 -5.71 -6.54
CA SER A 144 -8.90 -6.20 -7.10
C SER A 144 -7.81 -5.13 -7.09
N LEU A 145 -6.58 -5.59 -6.96
CA LEU A 145 -5.35 -4.80 -6.99
C LEU A 145 -4.32 -5.51 -7.86
N THR A 146 -3.82 -4.83 -8.89
CA THR A 146 -2.58 -5.25 -9.55
C THR A 146 -1.45 -4.31 -9.15
N VAL A 147 -0.34 -4.89 -8.69
CA VAL A 147 0.89 -4.18 -8.38
C VAL A 147 1.96 -4.57 -9.38
N ARG A 148 2.63 -3.58 -9.97
CA ARG A 148 3.78 -3.74 -10.86
C ARG A 148 5.00 -3.09 -10.22
N GLY A 149 5.79 -3.92 -9.53
CA GLY A 149 7.11 -3.59 -9.02
C GLY A 149 8.14 -3.77 -10.13
N ASN A 150 8.36 -2.75 -10.94
CA ASN A 150 9.27 -2.76 -12.07
C ASN A 150 10.73 -2.52 -11.65
N TYR A 151 10.96 -1.89 -10.49
CA TYR A 151 12.30 -1.62 -9.97
C TYR A 151 12.86 -2.80 -9.19
N GLN A 152 12.22 -3.16 -8.07
CA GLN A 152 12.55 -4.32 -7.26
C GLN A 152 11.24 -5.01 -6.85
N ASP A 153 10.75 -4.74 -5.64
CA ASP A 153 9.66 -5.49 -5.05
C ASP A 153 8.29 -5.01 -5.50
N GLY A 154 7.32 -5.93 -5.47
CA GLY A 154 5.92 -5.56 -5.69
C GLY A 154 5.35 -4.81 -4.50
N ILE A 155 5.23 -5.51 -3.37
CA ILE A 155 4.70 -5.00 -2.10
C ILE A 155 5.75 -5.24 -1.03
N ALA A 156 6.17 -4.19 -0.32
CA ALA A 156 7.09 -4.31 0.80
C ALA A 156 6.61 -3.55 2.04
N SER A 157 6.90 -4.09 3.22
CA SER A 157 6.82 -3.39 4.49
C SER A 157 8.07 -3.64 5.34
N LYS A 158 8.52 -2.62 6.06
CA LYS A 158 9.59 -2.72 7.07
C LYS A 158 9.14 -3.30 8.40
N ASP A 159 7.84 -3.52 8.57
CA ASP A 159 7.25 -4.30 9.66
C ASP A 159 6.60 -5.57 9.05
N GLY A 160 5.33 -5.82 9.34
CA GLY A 160 4.57 -6.94 8.80
C GLY A 160 3.65 -6.58 7.65
N VAL A 161 3.42 -7.54 6.76
CA VAL A 161 2.35 -7.52 5.75
C VAL A 161 1.27 -8.53 6.11
N VAL A 162 0.03 -8.10 6.20
CA VAL A 162 -1.15 -8.98 6.34
C VAL A 162 -2.06 -8.81 5.14
N ILE A 163 -2.52 -9.91 4.55
CA ILE A 163 -3.56 -9.90 3.52
C ILE A 163 -4.75 -10.71 4.00
N THR A 164 -5.89 -10.03 4.18
CA THR A 164 -7.12 -10.63 4.69
C THR A 164 -8.17 -10.83 3.60
N GLY A 165 -8.03 -10.19 2.44
CA GLY A 165 -9.02 -10.26 1.37
C GLY A 165 -8.58 -9.65 0.04
N GLY A 166 -9.49 -9.74 -0.92
CA GLY A 166 -9.37 -9.16 -2.25
C GLY A 166 -8.71 -10.08 -3.27
N ARG A 167 -8.66 -9.61 -4.53
CA ARG A 167 -7.89 -10.26 -5.60
C ARG A 167 -6.61 -9.48 -5.85
N VAL A 168 -5.48 -9.97 -5.36
CA VAL A 168 -4.19 -9.28 -5.47
C VAL A 168 -3.32 -9.99 -6.49
N THR A 169 -2.89 -9.26 -7.51
CA THR A 169 -1.92 -9.73 -8.51
C THR A 169 -0.64 -8.91 -8.40
N VAL A 170 0.50 -9.55 -8.21
CA VAL A 170 1.78 -8.88 -8.07
C VAL A 170 2.72 -9.35 -9.16
N ASN A 171 3.30 -8.41 -9.90
CA ASN A 171 4.42 -8.67 -10.82
C ASN A 171 5.61 -7.88 -10.30
N ALA A 172 6.70 -8.55 -9.95
CA ALA A 172 7.86 -7.94 -9.33
C ALA A 172 9.16 -8.29 -10.06
N ALA A 173 10.06 -7.32 -10.15
CA ALA A 173 11.39 -7.48 -10.72
C ALA A 173 12.38 -8.13 -9.74
N ASP A 174 12.05 -8.13 -8.44
CA ASP A 174 12.75 -8.86 -7.38
C ASP A 174 11.75 -9.73 -6.59
N ASP A 175 11.44 -9.39 -5.33
CA ASP A 175 10.52 -10.15 -4.49
C ASP A 175 9.06 -9.69 -4.68
N GLY A 176 8.11 -10.63 -4.64
CA GLY A 176 6.70 -10.35 -4.84
C GLY A 176 6.10 -9.55 -3.68
N ILE A 177 5.94 -10.23 -2.54
CA ILE A 177 5.43 -9.64 -1.30
C ILE A 177 6.45 -9.88 -0.19
N ARG A 178 7.00 -8.80 0.35
CA ARG A 178 7.98 -8.82 1.43
C ARG A 178 7.45 -8.10 2.66
N GLY A 179 7.43 -8.78 3.79
CA GLY A 179 7.25 -8.13 5.10
C GLY A 179 8.49 -8.42 5.91
N LYS A 180 9.18 -7.40 6.40
CA LYS A 180 10.41 -7.60 7.18
C LYS A 180 10.16 -8.58 8.32
N ASP A 181 9.11 -8.39 9.12
CA ASP A 181 8.86 -9.23 10.29
C ASP A 181 8.02 -10.48 10.01
N TYR A 182 7.04 -10.33 9.13
CA TYR A 182 6.19 -11.42 8.69
C TYR A 182 5.42 -11.06 7.43
N VAL A 183 5.02 -12.10 6.71
CA VAL A 183 3.93 -12.06 5.74
C VAL A 183 2.89 -13.06 6.21
N VAL A 184 1.64 -12.62 6.36
CA VAL A 184 0.51 -13.46 6.78
C VAL A 184 -0.63 -13.26 5.78
N ILE A 185 -1.17 -14.36 5.26
CA ILE A 185 -2.30 -14.34 4.31
C ILE A 185 -3.44 -15.16 4.90
N THR A 186 -4.49 -14.50 5.40
CA THR A 186 -5.65 -15.16 6.00
C THR A 186 -6.84 -15.25 5.05
N GLY A 187 -6.79 -14.57 3.91
CA GLY A 187 -7.84 -14.59 2.91
C GLY A 187 -7.47 -13.92 1.60
N GLY A 188 -8.41 -13.93 0.66
CA GLY A 188 -8.25 -13.39 -0.69
C GLY A 188 -7.76 -14.39 -1.73
N ALA A 189 -7.58 -13.91 -2.96
CA ALA A 189 -7.04 -14.65 -4.09
C ALA A 189 -5.75 -13.95 -4.56
N ILE A 190 -4.60 -14.56 -4.27
CA ILE A 190 -3.29 -13.96 -4.46
C ILE A 190 -2.55 -14.66 -5.60
N SER A 191 -2.06 -13.88 -6.56
CA SER A 191 -1.23 -14.36 -7.68
C SER A 191 0.06 -13.54 -7.72
N VAL A 192 1.20 -14.20 -7.59
CA VAL A 192 2.50 -13.53 -7.57
C VAL A 192 3.39 -14.08 -8.69
N ASN A 193 3.95 -13.17 -9.47
CA ASN A 193 4.98 -13.43 -10.47
C ASN A 193 6.21 -12.58 -10.10
N ALA A 194 7.14 -13.18 -9.38
CA ALA A 194 8.36 -12.55 -8.90
C ALA A 194 9.57 -13.16 -9.62
N ARG A 195 10.65 -12.38 -9.78
CA ARG A 195 11.91 -12.91 -10.33
C ARG A 195 12.79 -13.57 -9.28
N SER A 196 12.63 -13.16 -8.02
CA SER A 196 13.25 -13.75 -6.85
C SER A 196 12.18 -14.51 -6.04
N ASP A 197 11.90 -14.10 -4.79
CA ASP A 197 10.98 -14.81 -3.91
C ASP A 197 9.54 -14.35 -4.16
N GLY A 198 8.60 -15.30 -4.28
CA GLY A 198 7.18 -14.94 -4.36
C GLY A 198 6.70 -14.25 -3.08
N LEU A 199 7.01 -14.85 -1.93
CA LEU A 199 6.68 -14.35 -0.60
C LEU A 199 7.93 -14.43 0.26
N LYS A 200 8.25 -13.34 0.96
CA LYS A 200 9.48 -13.25 1.77
C LYS A 200 9.23 -12.60 3.11
N SER A 201 9.90 -13.13 4.12
CA SER A 201 10.15 -12.39 5.34
C SER A 201 11.65 -12.30 5.59
N SER A 202 12.14 -11.08 5.81
CA SER A 202 13.58 -10.80 5.99
C SER A 202 14.02 -10.90 7.45
N SER A 203 13.07 -11.08 8.35
CA SER A 203 13.19 -11.40 9.77
C SER A 203 12.33 -12.64 10.06
N SER A 204 12.33 -13.13 11.29
CA SER A 204 12.30 -14.57 11.63
C SER A 204 11.03 -15.41 11.32
N SER A 205 10.08 -15.00 10.48
CA SER A 205 8.87 -15.79 10.25
C SER A 205 8.05 -15.42 9.02
N CYS A 206 8.16 -16.21 7.94
CA CYS A 206 7.11 -16.28 6.91
C CYS A 206 6.10 -17.37 7.32
N ILE A 207 4.81 -17.00 7.48
CA ILE A 207 3.75 -17.94 7.88
C ILE A 207 2.61 -17.85 6.86
N LEU A 208 2.43 -18.97 6.15
CA LEU A 208 1.36 -19.18 5.17
C LEU A 208 0.07 -19.67 5.85
#